data_AF-B7KYP3-F1
#
_entry.id   AF-B7KYP3-F1
#
_cell.length_a   1.000
_cell.length_b   1.000
_cell.length_c   1.000
_cell.angle_alpha   90.00
_cell.angle_beta   90.00
_cell.angle_gamma   90.00
#
_symmetry.space_group_name_H-M   'P 1'
#
loop_
_entity.id
_entity.type
_entity.pdbx_description
1 polymer ?
#
loop_
_entity_poly.entity_id
_entity_poly.type
_entity_poly.pdbx_seq_one_letter_code
_entity_poly.pdbx_strand_id
1 'polypeptide(L)'
;MLSESCSMSPIIGCVDRVDRDGTVVGWAFDPRMPGETLGLILLLDNVRAAECICERARPDAAAMLSITYEAVGFTCQLGGEFFDDTERAISFVHATSGEPVALPGASSVRLPSKSAGLVALDADGRSLTGFVEGHGSSRRLTLVEVVVDGAPARIVSLSSKNADETSVAFKIALPAAVVDSPLAHEISVRHIETGRHLTGSPLFSKVSRRVGSFDTLTGRTVQGWGADLSSRRVERLDLFCDDKFVKQVVCLDPRADVKKVYGIGAGGFTEHLPVDIVHAGIRKIDLRFADGTSVSGSPRYLTELDLELGGLEWLLFGEPAADNDDFADELRSIAQILTLPARNADPKFYRFRTTELAYELIARIIFAFSAERAAHAIVTLALLGVHSCRGAEDFQVVLPVLQRLPPFAPLGLGLIDLERQRRRPLNRLMLAGVLLAQSEDQKAIDIIFEHFLEAPEGQSDGIAKLSAEMLIRSGQGNVAAELLMAKLIQ
;
A
#
# COMPACT_ATOMS: atom_id res chain seq x y z
N MET A 1 -41.39 -8.95 72.53
CA MET A 1 -40.89 -10.33 72.33
C MET A 1 -40.79 -10.55 70.83
N LEU A 2 -39.62 -10.27 70.25
CA LEU A 2 -39.32 -10.64 68.87
C LEU A 2 -38.86 -12.09 68.91
N SER A 3 -39.63 -12.98 68.28
CA SER A 3 -39.27 -14.37 68.07
C SER A 3 -38.07 -14.42 67.13
N GLU A 4 -36.88 -14.67 67.67
CA GLU A 4 -35.75 -15.17 66.89
C GLU A 4 -36.17 -16.52 66.30
N SER A 5 -36.67 -16.48 65.07
CA SER A 5 -36.82 -17.66 64.24
C SER A 5 -35.43 -18.23 64.01
N CYS A 6 -35.06 -19.20 64.84
CA CYS A 6 -33.99 -20.16 64.64
C CYS A 6 -33.97 -20.56 63.15
N SER A 7 -33.04 -19.99 62.37
CA SER A 7 -32.86 -20.34 60.96
C SER A 7 -32.35 -21.77 60.92
N MET A 8 -33.29 -22.72 60.76
CA MET A 8 -33.00 -24.14 60.71
C MET A 8 -31.95 -24.42 59.64
N SER A 9 -31.03 -25.31 60.00
CA SER A 9 -29.75 -25.54 59.35
C SER A 9 -29.79 -25.57 57.82
N PRO A 10 -28.76 -25.02 57.16
CA PRO A 10 -28.59 -25.16 55.73
C PRO A 10 -28.52 -26.66 55.36
N ILE A 11 -29.03 -27.00 54.16
CA ILE A 11 -28.77 -28.29 53.53
C ILE A 11 -27.28 -28.61 53.68
N ILE A 12 -26.97 -29.79 54.19
CA ILE A 12 -25.60 -30.22 54.49
C ILE A 12 -25.09 -31.14 53.39
N GLY A 13 -23.82 -31.02 53.04
CA GLY A 13 -23.24 -31.87 52.00
C GLY A 13 -21.77 -31.60 51.76
N CYS A 14 -21.24 -32.20 50.70
CA CYS A 14 -19.86 -32.02 50.26
C CYS A 14 -19.76 -32.29 48.75
N VAL A 15 -18.93 -31.50 48.05
CA VAL A 15 -18.45 -31.83 46.71
C VAL A 15 -17.17 -32.65 46.85
N ASP A 16 -17.24 -33.95 46.56
CA ASP A 16 -16.11 -34.86 46.72
C ASP A 16 -15.06 -34.66 45.61
N ARG A 17 -15.53 -34.53 44.36
CA ARG A 17 -14.65 -34.27 43.21
C ARG A 17 -15.36 -33.66 42.01
N VAL A 18 -14.56 -33.05 41.16
CA VAL A 18 -14.93 -32.64 39.81
C VAL A 18 -13.95 -33.27 38.83
N ASP A 19 -14.44 -34.16 37.98
CA ASP A 19 -13.63 -34.87 37.00
C ASP A 19 -13.40 -34.00 35.74
N ARG A 20 -12.31 -34.28 35.01
CA ARG A 20 -11.93 -33.52 33.80
C ARG A 20 -12.94 -33.62 32.65
N ASP A 21 -13.83 -34.60 32.71
CA ASP A 21 -14.90 -34.80 31.74
C ASP A 21 -16.20 -34.05 32.10
N GLY A 22 -16.16 -33.19 33.14
CA GLY A 22 -17.25 -32.36 33.65
C GLY A 22 -18.21 -33.09 34.58
N THR A 23 -17.86 -34.29 35.04
CA THR A 23 -18.65 -35.00 36.05
C THR A 23 -18.39 -34.39 37.43
N VAL A 24 -19.43 -33.85 38.08
CA VAL A 24 -19.36 -33.36 39.46
C VAL A 24 -20.02 -34.38 40.38
N VAL A 25 -19.27 -34.84 41.38
CA VAL A 25 -19.70 -35.91 42.28
C VAL A 25 -19.62 -35.43 43.72
N GLY A 26 -20.66 -35.75 44.50
CA GLY A 26 -20.70 -35.41 45.91
C GLY A 26 -21.87 -36.08 46.62
N TRP A 27 -22.25 -35.49 47.75
CA TRP A 27 -23.44 -35.85 48.49
C TRP A 27 -24.07 -34.62 49.13
N ALA A 28 -25.39 -34.65 49.31
CA ALA A 28 -26.13 -33.60 49.99
C ALA A 28 -27.38 -34.19 50.66
N PHE A 29 -27.81 -33.59 51.76
CA PHE A 29 -28.92 -34.04 52.59
C PHE A 29 -29.66 -32.85 53.19
N ASP A 30 -31.00 -32.89 53.16
CA ASP A 30 -31.86 -31.93 53.86
C ASP A 30 -32.39 -32.55 55.16
N PRO A 31 -31.90 -32.13 56.35
CA PRO A 31 -32.37 -32.66 57.62
C PRO A 31 -33.85 -32.40 57.93
N ARG A 32 -34.50 -31.47 57.21
CA ARG A 32 -35.91 -31.12 57.41
C ARG A 32 -36.85 -32.14 56.75
N MET A 33 -36.37 -32.86 55.74
CA MET A 33 -37.14 -33.86 54.98
C MET A 33 -36.36 -35.18 54.93
N PRO A 34 -36.10 -35.82 56.09
CA PRO A 34 -35.35 -37.06 56.13
C PRO A 34 -36.11 -38.16 55.38
N GLY A 35 -35.48 -38.70 54.34
CA GLY A 35 -36.04 -39.79 53.52
C GLY A 35 -36.56 -39.37 52.15
N GLU A 36 -36.56 -38.06 51.85
CA GLU A 36 -36.85 -37.56 50.50
C GLU A 36 -35.56 -37.36 49.69
N THR A 37 -35.64 -37.64 48.39
CA THR A 37 -34.53 -37.37 47.46
C THR A 37 -34.38 -35.88 47.24
N LEU A 38 -33.17 -35.35 47.44
CA LEU A 38 -32.87 -33.94 47.29
C LEU A 38 -32.49 -33.60 45.84
N GLY A 39 -33.21 -32.66 45.22
CA GLY A 39 -32.87 -32.09 43.90
C GLY A 39 -31.93 -30.89 44.01
N LEU A 40 -30.88 -30.86 43.19
CA LEU A 40 -29.89 -29.79 43.13
C LEU A 40 -29.75 -29.21 41.73
N ILE A 41 -29.56 -27.90 41.66
CA ILE A 41 -29.10 -27.20 40.45
C ILE A 41 -27.65 -26.77 40.67
N LEU A 42 -26.77 -27.24 39.81
CA LEU A 42 -25.37 -26.84 39.75
C LEU A 42 -25.24 -25.55 38.95
N LEU A 43 -24.59 -24.55 39.54
CA LEU A 43 -24.27 -23.27 38.93
C LEU A 43 -22.75 -23.15 38.70
N LEU A 44 -22.37 -22.62 37.55
CA LEU A 44 -21.01 -22.16 37.28
C LEU A 44 -21.04 -20.65 37.06
N ASP A 45 -20.32 -19.90 37.90
CA ASP A 45 -20.35 -18.42 37.90
C ASP A 45 -21.77 -17.84 37.99
N ASN A 46 -22.64 -18.49 38.77
CA ASN A 46 -24.08 -18.21 38.92
C ASN A 46 -24.95 -18.48 37.67
N VAL A 47 -24.40 -19.16 36.65
CA VAL A 47 -25.15 -19.63 35.48
C VAL A 47 -25.54 -21.10 35.68
N ARG A 48 -26.80 -21.43 35.43
CA ARG A 48 -27.30 -22.81 35.51
C ARG A 48 -26.54 -23.71 34.53
N ALA A 49 -25.83 -24.69 35.07
CA ALA A 49 -24.94 -25.56 34.31
C ALA A 49 -25.43 -27.01 34.22
N ALA A 50 -26.06 -27.51 35.28
CA ALA A 50 -26.68 -28.84 35.30
C ALA A 50 -27.76 -28.93 36.39
N GLU A 51 -28.60 -29.96 36.30
CA GLU A 51 -29.54 -30.36 37.35
C GLU A 51 -29.34 -31.85 37.65
N CYS A 52 -29.41 -32.22 38.93
CA CYS A 52 -29.14 -33.57 39.40
C CYS A 52 -29.96 -33.88 40.65
N ILE A 53 -30.17 -35.16 40.92
CA ILE A 53 -30.89 -35.66 42.10
C ILE A 53 -29.94 -36.48 42.98
N CYS A 54 -30.10 -36.34 44.29
CA CYS A 54 -29.37 -37.11 45.29
C CYS A 54 -30.07 -38.46 45.47
N GLU A 55 -29.76 -39.43 44.62
CA GLU A 55 -30.37 -40.78 44.65
C GLU A 55 -29.34 -41.89 44.86
N ARG A 56 -28.04 -41.57 44.81
CA ARG A 56 -26.97 -42.56 44.87
C ARG A 56 -26.69 -42.95 46.32
N ALA A 57 -26.65 -44.24 46.61
CA ALA A 57 -26.31 -44.75 47.94
C ALA A 57 -24.90 -44.32 48.37
N ARG A 58 -24.78 -43.77 49.58
CA ARG A 58 -23.55 -43.31 50.24
C ARG A 58 -23.57 -43.72 51.71
N PRO A 59 -23.31 -45.00 52.01
CA PRO A 59 -23.32 -45.49 53.38
C PRO A 59 -22.27 -44.81 54.26
N ASP A 60 -21.16 -44.33 53.67
CA ASP A 60 -20.14 -43.53 54.33
C ASP A 60 -20.68 -42.17 54.84
N ALA A 61 -21.41 -41.45 53.99
CA ALA A 61 -22.03 -40.17 54.36
C ALA A 61 -23.18 -40.38 55.34
N ALA A 62 -24.00 -41.41 55.13
CA ALA A 62 -25.11 -41.75 56.02
C ALA A 62 -24.63 -42.10 57.44
N ALA A 63 -23.56 -42.89 57.54
CA ALA A 63 -22.93 -43.22 58.83
C ALA A 63 -22.38 -41.97 59.53
N MET A 64 -21.70 -41.07 58.80
CA MET A 64 -21.18 -39.82 59.36
C MET A 64 -22.29 -38.93 59.93
N LEU A 65 -23.45 -38.89 59.26
CA LEU A 65 -24.61 -38.11 59.69
C LEU A 65 -25.52 -38.84 60.69
N SER A 66 -25.24 -40.12 61.00
CA SER A 66 -26.10 -40.98 61.81
C SER A 66 -27.54 -41.08 61.29
N ILE A 67 -27.70 -41.16 59.96
CA ILE A 67 -29.00 -41.35 59.29
C ILE A 67 -29.13 -42.76 58.70
N THR A 68 -30.36 -43.27 58.61
CA THR A 68 -30.65 -44.58 58.01
C THR A 68 -30.88 -44.52 56.49
N TYR A 69 -31.07 -43.32 55.95
CA TYR A 69 -31.30 -43.11 54.53
C TYR A 69 -29.98 -42.91 53.78
N GLU A 70 -29.63 -43.85 52.91
CA GLU A 70 -28.33 -43.86 52.23
C GLU A 70 -28.31 -43.10 50.90
N ALA A 71 -29.47 -42.80 50.30
CA ALA A 71 -29.57 -42.15 49.00
C ALA A 71 -29.33 -40.63 49.08
N VAL A 72 -28.11 -40.24 49.42
CA VAL A 72 -27.69 -38.84 49.59
C VAL A 72 -26.60 -38.42 48.59
N GLY A 73 -26.08 -39.35 47.79
CA GLY A 73 -25.07 -39.08 46.78
C GLY A 73 -25.67 -38.52 45.49
N PHE A 74 -24.97 -37.59 44.86
CA PHE A 74 -25.35 -37.04 43.55
C PHE A 74 -24.23 -37.20 42.52
N THR A 75 -24.61 -37.10 41.25
CA THR A 75 -23.70 -36.96 40.11
C THR A 75 -24.35 -36.02 39.11
N CYS A 76 -23.66 -34.94 38.78
CA CYS A 76 -24.15 -33.91 37.85
C CYS A 76 -23.19 -33.87 36.66
N GLN A 77 -23.72 -33.95 35.44
CA GLN A 77 -22.93 -33.86 34.22
C GLN A 77 -23.01 -32.43 33.68
N LEU A 78 -21.87 -31.75 33.60
CA LEU A 78 -21.81 -30.41 33.02
C LEU A 78 -22.01 -30.42 31.51
N GLY A 79 -22.72 -29.40 31.02
CA GLY A 79 -22.85 -29.08 29.61
C GLY A 79 -21.49 -28.79 28.97
N GLY A 80 -21.40 -29.07 27.67
CA GLY A 80 -20.15 -28.90 26.93
C GLY A 80 -19.66 -27.45 26.88
N GLU A 81 -20.57 -26.49 26.89
CA GLU A 81 -20.32 -25.05 26.86
C GLU A 81 -19.38 -24.55 27.97
N PHE A 82 -19.22 -25.30 29.06
CA PHE A 82 -18.34 -24.95 30.18
C PHE A 82 -16.90 -25.48 30.05
N PHE A 83 -16.55 -26.18 28.96
CA PHE A 83 -15.21 -26.71 28.70
C PHE A 83 -14.41 -25.72 27.85
N ASP A 84 -13.87 -24.70 28.50
CA ASP A 84 -13.23 -23.55 27.85
C ASP A 84 -11.89 -23.14 28.47
N ASP A 85 -11.29 -24.02 29.30
CA ASP A 85 -10.07 -23.76 30.07
C ASP A 85 -10.16 -22.55 31.03
N THR A 86 -11.36 -21.98 31.22
CA THR A 86 -11.60 -20.93 32.21
C THR A 86 -11.84 -21.56 33.57
N GLU A 87 -11.25 -20.96 34.61
CA GLU A 87 -11.56 -21.32 35.98
C GLU A 87 -12.89 -20.69 36.39
N ARG A 88 -13.83 -21.53 36.83
CA ARG A 88 -15.21 -21.13 37.13
C ARG A 88 -15.56 -21.48 38.56
N ALA A 89 -16.30 -20.61 39.24
CA ALA A 89 -16.78 -20.84 40.59
C ALA A 89 -17.96 -21.83 40.58
N ILE A 90 -17.92 -22.84 41.45
CA ILE A 90 -18.99 -23.82 41.62
C ILE A 90 -19.90 -23.37 42.76
N SER A 91 -21.20 -23.36 42.51
CA SER A 91 -22.21 -23.22 43.56
C SER A 91 -23.43 -24.09 43.26
N PHE A 92 -24.26 -24.31 44.28
CA PHE A 92 -25.47 -25.12 44.17
C PHE A 92 -26.66 -24.37 44.75
N VAL A 93 -27.84 -24.61 44.18
CA VAL A 93 -29.12 -24.18 44.75
C VAL A 93 -30.09 -25.36 44.81
N HIS A 94 -31.01 -25.32 45.76
CA HIS A 94 -32.08 -26.31 45.88
C HIS A 94 -33.00 -26.20 44.66
N ALA A 95 -33.27 -27.32 43.97
CA ALA A 95 -33.95 -27.28 42.67
C ALA A 95 -35.36 -26.69 42.73
N THR A 96 -36.09 -26.92 43.83
CA THR A 96 -37.48 -26.45 43.98
C THR A 96 -37.60 -25.07 44.61
N SER A 97 -36.78 -24.77 45.62
CA SER A 97 -36.89 -23.52 46.39
C SER A 97 -35.97 -22.42 45.88
N GLY A 98 -34.94 -22.77 45.11
CA GLY A 98 -33.89 -21.84 44.67
C GLY A 98 -32.96 -21.37 45.80
N GLU A 99 -33.10 -21.90 47.02
CA GLU A 99 -32.25 -21.54 48.15
C GLU A 99 -30.79 -21.98 47.90
N PRO A 100 -29.79 -21.12 48.19
CA PRO A 100 -28.39 -21.50 48.09
C PRO A 100 -28.04 -22.69 48.99
N VAL A 101 -27.28 -23.62 48.43
CA VAL A 101 -26.78 -24.81 49.14
C VAL A 101 -25.27 -24.69 49.30
N ALA A 102 -24.82 -24.60 50.55
CA ALA A 102 -23.41 -24.53 50.88
C ALA A 102 -22.82 -25.93 50.95
N LEU A 103 -22.19 -26.38 49.85
CA LEU A 103 -21.46 -27.64 49.79
C LEU A 103 -19.94 -27.35 49.90
N PRO A 104 -19.29 -27.59 51.05
CA PRO A 104 -17.83 -27.56 51.14
C PRO A 104 -17.18 -28.55 50.17
N GLY A 105 -15.95 -28.28 49.73
CA GLY A 105 -15.23 -29.10 48.77
C GLY A 105 -14.62 -28.28 47.64
N ALA A 106 -14.78 -28.72 46.39
CA ALA A 106 -14.33 -27.98 45.22
C ALA A 106 -15.17 -26.70 45.00
N SER A 107 -14.58 -25.53 45.30
CA SER A 107 -15.22 -24.22 45.11
C SER A 107 -15.00 -23.63 43.71
N SER A 108 -14.02 -24.12 42.97
CA SER A 108 -13.79 -23.77 41.57
C SER A 108 -13.38 -24.99 40.77
N VAL A 109 -13.59 -24.92 39.46
CA VAL A 109 -13.11 -25.90 38.49
C VAL A 109 -12.55 -25.21 37.27
N ARG A 110 -11.41 -25.70 36.77
CA ARG A 110 -10.94 -25.42 35.42
C ARG A 110 -11.16 -26.65 34.56
N LEU A 111 -12.16 -26.59 33.70
CA LEU A 111 -12.46 -27.71 32.81
C LEU A 111 -11.61 -27.57 31.55
N PRO A 112 -10.83 -28.61 31.19
CA PRO A 112 -10.02 -28.56 29.99
C PRO A 112 -10.93 -28.31 28.80
N SER A 113 -10.50 -27.51 27.84
CA SER A 113 -11.22 -27.43 26.58
C SER A 113 -11.36 -28.83 25.98
N LYS A 114 -12.57 -29.40 25.98
CA LYS A 114 -12.88 -30.62 25.22
C LYS A 114 -12.70 -30.23 23.77
N SER A 115 -11.58 -30.62 23.18
CA SER A 115 -11.26 -30.28 21.80
C SER A 115 -12.41 -30.71 20.92
N ALA A 116 -13.10 -29.77 20.28
CA ALA A 116 -14.13 -30.10 19.30
C ALA A 116 -13.54 -30.76 18.04
N GLY A 117 -12.22 -30.94 18.00
CA GLY A 117 -11.44 -31.35 16.85
C GLY A 117 -10.07 -30.70 16.87
N LEU A 118 -9.25 -31.05 15.88
CA LEU A 118 -7.98 -30.41 15.60
C LEU A 118 -8.02 -29.80 14.21
N VAL A 119 -7.40 -28.63 14.03
CA VAL A 119 -7.22 -27.99 12.73
C VAL A 119 -5.79 -27.48 12.58
N ALA A 120 -5.26 -27.62 11.37
CA ALA A 120 -3.98 -27.08 10.95
C ALA A 120 -4.09 -26.55 9.52
N LEU A 121 -3.17 -25.66 9.14
CA LEU A 121 -2.94 -25.31 7.74
C LEU A 121 -2.15 -26.42 7.05
N ASP A 122 -2.55 -26.76 5.83
CA ASP A 122 -1.79 -27.66 4.96
C ASP A 122 -0.42 -27.04 4.62
N ALA A 123 0.52 -27.85 4.16
CA ALA A 123 1.90 -27.45 3.90
C ALA A 123 2.00 -26.31 2.88
N ASP A 124 1.06 -26.20 1.94
CA ASP A 124 0.98 -25.12 0.96
C ASP A 124 0.28 -23.85 1.50
N GLY A 125 -0.36 -23.92 2.66
CA GLY A 125 -1.14 -22.83 3.26
C GLY A 125 -2.46 -22.51 2.52
N ARG A 126 -2.89 -23.35 1.57
CA ARG A 126 -4.08 -23.11 0.73
C ARG A 126 -5.32 -23.83 1.24
N SER A 127 -5.13 -24.81 2.11
CA SER A 127 -6.21 -25.60 2.70
C SER A 127 -6.04 -25.72 4.21
N LEU A 128 -7.15 -25.89 4.90
CA LEU A 128 -7.21 -26.34 6.29
C LEU A 128 -7.39 -27.84 6.29
N THR A 129 -6.62 -28.55 7.11
CA THR A 129 -6.73 -30.00 7.32
C THR A 129 -6.92 -30.28 8.79
N GLY A 130 -7.73 -31.27 9.12
CA GLY A 130 -8.02 -31.57 10.51
C GLY A 130 -9.04 -32.68 10.68
N PHE A 131 -9.53 -32.82 11.91
CA PHE A 131 -10.69 -33.63 12.23
C PHE A 131 -11.58 -32.88 13.22
N VAL A 132 -12.87 -33.19 13.20
CA VAL A 132 -13.85 -32.67 14.15
C VAL A 132 -14.45 -33.86 14.90
N GLU A 133 -14.59 -33.77 16.22
CA GLU A 133 -15.26 -34.80 17.00
C GLU A 133 -16.78 -34.65 16.86
N GLY A 134 -17.46 -35.73 16.49
CA GLY A 134 -18.90 -35.76 16.32
C GLY A 134 -19.61 -35.88 17.67
N HIS A 135 -20.55 -34.99 17.96
CA HIS A 135 -21.41 -35.13 19.13
C HIS A 135 -22.58 -36.07 18.83
N GLY A 136 -22.45 -37.33 19.23
CA GLY A 136 -23.57 -38.24 19.41
C GLY A 136 -23.72 -39.35 18.36
N SER A 137 -24.28 -40.46 18.82
CA SER A 137 -24.28 -41.81 18.23
C SER A 137 -25.25 -42.04 17.06
N SER A 138 -25.50 -41.06 16.18
CA SER A 138 -26.31 -41.32 14.98
C SER A 138 -26.16 -40.26 13.91
N ARG A 139 -25.47 -40.60 12.80
CA ARG A 139 -25.62 -40.05 11.42
C ARG A 139 -25.81 -38.53 11.24
N ARG A 140 -25.46 -37.70 12.23
CA ARG A 140 -25.61 -36.25 12.14
C ARG A 140 -24.47 -35.68 11.32
N LEU A 141 -24.84 -34.83 10.37
CA LEU A 141 -23.90 -33.96 9.69
C LEU A 141 -23.24 -33.06 10.74
N THR A 142 -21.92 -33.08 10.80
CA THR A 142 -21.16 -32.15 11.63
C THR A 142 -20.90 -30.89 10.82
N LEU A 143 -21.36 -29.75 11.32
CA LEU A 143 -21.16 -28.45 10.66
C LEU A 143 -20.00 -27.70 11.29
N VAL A 144 -19.02 -27.31 10.48
CA VAL A 144 -17.93 -26.41 10.88
C VAL A 144 -18.00 -25.11 10.09
N GLU A 145 -17.70 -24.01 10.76
CA GLU A 145 -17.57 -22.68 10.17
C GLU A 145 -16.12 -22.24 10.19
N VAL A 146 -15.64 -21.81 9.03
CA VAL A 146 -14.36 -21.12 8.86
C VAL A 146 -14.63 -19.62 8.94
N VAL A 147 -13.99 -18.97 9.89
CA VAL A 147 -14.05 -17.54 10.17
C VAL A 147 -12.69 -16.94 9.76
N VAL A 148 -12.71 -15.86 8.99
CA VAL A 148 -11.51 -15.14 8.54
C VAL A 148 -11.61 -13.70 9.03
N ASP A 149 -10.62 -13.24 9.79
CA ASP A 149 -10.57 -11.91 10.42
C ASP A 149 -11.85 -11.56 11.20
N GLY A 150 -12.40 -12.55 11.91
CA GLY A 150 -13.64 -12.41 12.68
C GLY A 150 -14.94 -12.46 11.85
N ALA A 151 -14.87 -12.50 10.51
CA ALA A 151 -16.04 -12.63 9.65
C ALA A 151 -16.26 -14.08 9.17
N PRO A 152 -17.50 -14.58 9.14
CA PRO A 152 -17.78 -15.93 8.63
C PRO A 152 -17.48 -16.01 7.13
N ALA A 153 -16.52 -16.86 6.76
CA ALA A 153 -16.07 -17.00 5.38
C ALA A 153 -16.71 -18.21 4.69
N ARG A 154 -16.89 -19.32 5.40
CA ARG A 154 -17.41 -20.57 4.82
C ARG A 154 -18.01 -21.51 5.86
N ILE A 155 -19.12 -22.14 5.53
CA ILE A 155 -19.69 -23.27 6.30
C ILE A 155 -19.45 -24.57 5.53
N VAL A 156 -19.02 -25.61 6.23
CA VAL A 156 -18.74 -26.92 5.65
C VAL A 156 -19.51 -27.99 6.40
N SER A 157 -20.22 -28.83 5.65
CA SER A 157 -20.89 -30.01 6.16
C SER A 157 -20.00 -31.23 6.02
N LEU A 158 -19.75 -31.88 7.15
CA LEU A 158 -18.89 -33.04 7.29
C LEU A 158 -19.73 -34.25 7.68
N SER A 159 -19.45 -35.40 7.07
CA SER A 159 -20.10 -36.67 7.41
C SER A 159 -19.06 -37.78 7.50
N SER A 160 -19.15 -38.61 8.53
CA SER A 160 -18.35 -39.83 8.57
C SER A 160 -18.87 -40.81 7.52
N LYS A 161 -17.98 -41.60 6.93
CA LYS A 161 -18.38 -42.71 6.06
C LYS A 161 -18.93 -43.88 6.87
N ASN A 162 -18.50 -44.00 8.12
CA ASN A 162 -18.85 -45.09 9.03
C ASN A 162 -19.69 -44.58 10.19
N ALA A 163 -20.77 -45.30 10.53
CA ALA A 163 -21.66 -44.94 11.63
C ALA A 163 -20.99 -44.95 13.01
N ASP A 164 -19.89 -45.69 13.15
CA ASP A 164 -19.18 -45.87 14.42
C ASP A 164 -17.99 -44.89 14.61
N GLU A 165 -17.71 -44.03 13.62
CA GLU A 165 -16.60 -43.10 13.67
C GLU A 165 -16.98 -41.86 14.50
N THR A 166 -16.32 -41.66 15.64
CA THR A 166 -16.58 -40.52 16.55
C THR A 166 -15.91 -39.22 16.10
N SER A 167 -15.11 -39.26 15.03
CA SER A 167 -14.41 -38.10 14.48
C SER A 167 -14.50 -38.08 12.96
N VAL A 168 -14.67 -36.90 12.37
CA VAL A 168 -14.73 -36.72 10.91
C VAL A 168 -13.53 -35.90 10.45
N ALA A 169 -12.65 -36.50 9.65
CA ALA A 169 -11.54 -35.80 9.02
C ALA A 169 -12.05 -34.84 7.92
N PHE A 170 -11.37 -33.71 7.75
CA PHE A 170 -11.71 -32.74 6.71
C PHE A 170 -10.48 -32.14 6.03
N LYS A 171 -10.68 -31.71 4.77
CA LYS A 171 -9.80 -30.80 4.04
C LYS A 171 -10.65 -29.71 3.40
N ILE A 172 -10.44 -28.46 3.82
CA ILE A 172 -11.24 -27.30 3.40
C ILE A 172 -10.33 -26.31 2.69
N ALA A 173 -10.57 -26.08 1.39
CA ALA A 173 -9.85 -25.04 0.66
C ALA A 173 -10.23 -23.64 1.19
N LEU A 174 -9.21 -22.81 1.42
CA LEU A 174 -9.39 -21.41 1.80
C LEU A 174 -9.82 -20.57 0.59
N PRO A 175 -10.56 -19.46 0.78
CA PRO A 175 -10.90 -18.55 -0.30
C PRO A 175 -9.63 -17.97 -0.95
N ALA A 176 -9.63 -17.79 -2.28
CA ALA A 176 -8.51 -17.20 -3.02
C ALA A 176 -8.11 -15.82 -2.46
N ALA A 177 -9.09 -15.01 -2.04
CA ALA A 177 -8.85 -13.71 -1.42
C ALA A 177 -8.01 -13.76 -0.13
N VAL A 178 -7.98 -14.89 0.58
CA VAL A 178 -7.15 -15.12 1.77
C VAL A 178 -5.79 -15.68 1.40
N VAL A 179 -5.77 -16.58 0.42
CA VAL A 179 -4.55 -17.29 -0.05
C VAL A 179 -3.63 -16.38 -0.84
N ASP A 180 -4.19 -15.55 -1.71
CA ASP A 180 -3.45 -14.65 -2.61
C ASP A 180 -3.22 -13.27 -1.96
N SER A 181 -3.67 -13.08 -0.72
CA SER A 181 -3.47 -11.83 0.01
C SER A 181 -2.01 -11.65 0.40
N PRO A 182 -1.46 -10.44 0.21
CA PRO A 182 -0.14 -10.10 0.75
C PRO A 182 -0.16 -9.92 2.27
N LEU A 183 -1.34 -9.84 2.90
CA LEU A 183 -1.51 -9.64 4.33
C LEU A 183 -1.75 -10.96 5.06
N ALA A 184 -1.32 -11.02 6.33
CA ALA A 184 -1.70 -12.10 7.23
C ALA A 184 -3.21 -12.01 7.50
N HIS A 185 -3.90 -13.14 7.40
CA HIS A 185 -5.28 -13.28 7.82
C HIS A 185 -5.36 -14.19 9.04
N GLU A 186 -6.16 -13.81 10.03
CA GLU A 186 -6.48 -14.69 11.15
C GLU A 186 -7.60 -15.63 10.72
N ILE A 187 -7.37 -16.93 10.81
CA ILE A 187 -8.30 -17.98 10.38
C ILE A 187 -8.67 -18.82 11.59
N SER A 188 -9.94 -18.81 11.95
CA SER A 188 -10.48 -19.65 13.00
C SER A 188 -11.44 -20.67 12.41
N VAL A 189 -11.43 -21.90 12.94
CA VAL A 189 -12.47 -22.89 12.62
C VAL A 189 -13.22 -23.21 13.90
N ARG A 190 -14.56 -23.19 13.83
CA ARG A 190 -15.42 -23.54 14.95
C ARG A 190 -16.52 -24.51 14.55
N HIS A 191 -16.91 -25.36 15.48
CA HIS A 191 -18.07 -26.22 15.38
C HIS A 191 -19.34 -25.36 15.56
N ILE A 192 -20.27 -25.38 14.60
CA ILE A 192 -21.40 -24.45 14.58
C ILE A 192 -22.36 -24.70 15.75
N GLU A 193 -22.73 -25.95 16.00
CA GLU A 193 -23.75 -26.25 17.01
C GLU A 193 -23.31 -25.92 18.44
N THR A 194 -22.00 -26.03 18.72
CA THR A 194 -21.44 -25.80 20.05
C THR A 194 -20.79 -24.42 20.16
N GLY A 195 -20.62 -23.71 19.05
CA GLY A 195 -19.88 -22.46 18.95
C GLY A 195 -18.37 -22.58 19.23
N ARG A 196 -17.85 -23.79 19.49
CA ARG A 196 -16.46 -23.95 19.97
C ARG A 196 -15.45 -23.97 18.86
N HIS A 197 -14.32 -23.31 19.09
CA HIS A 197 -13.15 -23.39 18.21
C HIS A 197 -12.51 -24.78 18.25
N LEU A 198 -12.04 -25.25 17.10
CA LEU A 198 -11.21 -26.45 17.01
C LEU A 198 -9.81 -26.13 17.55
N THR A 199 -9.18 -27.12 18.20
CA THR A 199 -7.81 -27.00 18.70
C THR A 199 -6.86 -26.68 17.54
N GLY A 200 -6.04 -25.66 17.72
CA GLY A 200 -5.18 -25.09 16.67
C GLY A 200 -5.70 -23.79 16.06
N SER A 201 -6.96 -23.41 16.33
CA SER A 201 -7.46 -22.06 16.05
C SER A 201 -7.09 -21.06 17.16
N PRO A 202 -6.82 -19.79 16.84
CA PRO A 202 -6.69 -19.24 15.50
C PRO A 202 -5.38 -19.69 14.82
N LEU A 203 -5.47 -19.91 13.51
CA LEU A 203 -4.37 -20.09 12.57
C LEU A 203 -4.11 -18.74 11.89
N PHE A 204 -2.91 -18.54 11.36
CA PHE A 204 -2.62 -17.36 10.53
C PHE A 204 -2.30 -17.82 9.12
N SER A 205 -2.97 -17.26 8.11
CA SER A 205 -2.62 -17.51 6.71
C SER A 205 -1.13 -17.24 6.54
N LYS A 206 -0.46 -18.03 5.69
CA LYS A 206 0.91 -17.73 5.34
C LYS A 206 0.92 -16.37 4.67
N VAL A 207 1.35 -15.33 5.39
CA VAL A 207 1.87 -14.11 4.78
C VAL A 207 2.83 -14.59 3.70
N SER A 208 2.70 -14.09 2.47
CA SER A 208 3.80 -14.21 1.53
C SER A 208 5.04 -13.71 2.26
N ARG A 209 5.89 -14.65 2.70
CA ARG A 209 7.11 -14.30 3.46
C ARG A 209 8.01 -13.45 2.59
N ARG A 210 7.79 -13.50 1.28
CA ARG A 210 8.41 -12.65 0.28
C ARG A 210 7.58 -11.39 0.05
N VAL A 211 8.20 -10.26 0.33
CA VAL A 211 7.64 -8.93 0.10
C VAL A 211 8.59 -8.15 -0.78
N GLY A 212 8.05 -7.28 -1.63
CA GLY A 212 8.84 -6.49 -2.56
C GLY A 212 8.01 -5.46 -3.31
N SER A 213 8.70 -4.53 -3.96
CA SER A 213 8.11 -3.43 -4.73
C SER A 213 8.91 -3.17 -6.00
N PHE A 214 8.21 -2.93 -7.10
CA PHE A 214 8.72 -2.34 -8.32
C PHE A 214 8.55 -0.82 -8.23
N ASP A 215 9.61 -0.14 -7.79
CA ASP A 215 9.57 1.28 -7.43
C ASP A 215 9.58 2.17 -8.68
N THR A 216 10.49 1.94 -9.62
CA THR A 216 10.70 2.86 -10.75
C THR A 216 11.23 2.14 -11.99
N LEU A 217 10.74 2.59 -13.15
CA LEU A 217 11.20 2.20 -14.48
C LEU A 217 11.45 3.49 -15.25
N THR A 218 12.71 3.91 -15.37
CA THR A 218 13.09 5.15 -16.08
C THR A 218 14.20 4.83 -17.07
N GLY A 219 13.99 5.15 -18.34
CA GLY A 219 14.89 4.73 -19.41
C GLY A 219 15.08 3.23 -19.43
N ARG A 220 16.32 2.81 -19.18
CA ARG A 220 16.69 1.39 -19.11
C ARG A 220 16.81 0.89 -17.68
N THR A 221 16.56 1.74 -16.70
CA THR A 221 16.86 1.46 -15.30
C THR A 221 15.59 0.99 -14.60
N VAL A 222 15.66 -0.22 -14.06
CA VAL A 222 14.64 -0.84 -13.21
C VAL A 222 15.14 -0.76 -11.78
N GLN A 223 14.33 -0.19 -10.90
CA GLN A 223 14.61 -0.10 -9.48
C GLN A 223 13.47 -0.67 -8.66
N GLY A 224 13.84 -1.28 -7.54
CA GLY A 224 12.89 -1.84 -6.61
C GLY A 224 13.58 -2.48 -5.43
N TRP A 225 12.82 -3.33 -4.74
CA TRP A 225 13.34 -4.14 -3.66
C TRP A 225 12.56 -5.45 -3.50
N GLY A 226 13.19 -6.44 -2.90
CA GLY A 226 12.59 -7.74 -2.60
C GLY A 226 13.28 -8.38 -1.39
N ALA A 227 12.51 -9.06 -0.54
CA ALA A 227 13.03 -9.69 0.66
C ALA A 227 12.16 -10.87 1.11
N ASP A 228 12.79 -11.93 1.61
CA ASP A 228 12.14 -13.01 2.35
C ASP A 228 12.24 -12.73 3.85
N LEU A 229 11.14 -12.33 4.48
CA LEU A 229 11.04 -12.04 5.91
C LEU A 229 11.39 -13.24 6.81
N SER A 230 11.41 -14.46 6.28
CA SER A 230 11.83 -15.65 7.03
C SER A 230 13.31 -15.97 6.94
N SER A 231 14.03 -15.28 6.06
CA SER A 231 15.43 -15.55 5.76
C SER A 231 16.22 -14.25 5.74
N ARG A 232 17.31 -14.19 6.49
CA ARG A 232 18.28 -13.08 6.36
C ARG A 232 19.17 -13.21 5.12
N ARG A 233 18.88 -14.16 4.23
CA ARG A 233 19.61 -14.31 2.97
C ARG A 233 19.14 -13.27 1.98
N VAL A 234 20.08 -12.89 1.14
CA VAL A 234 19.86 -12.04 -0.03
C VAL A 234 18.83 -12.71 -0.94
N GLU A 235 17.76 -11.98 -1.26
CA GLU A 235 16.71 -12.48 -2.15
C GLU A 235 17.05 -12.21 -3.62
N ARG A 236 16.45 -13.00 -4.51
CA ARG A 236 16.59 -12.81 -5.96
C ARG A 236 15.23 -12.71 -6.64
N LEU A 237 15.15 -11.81 -7.61
CA LEU A 237 13.95 -11.58 -8.43
C LEU A 237 14.24 -11.95 -9.87
N ASP A 238 13.30 -12.62 -10.51
CA ASP A 238 13.33 -12.90 -11.94
C ASP A 238 12.67 -11.76 -12.70
N LEU A 239 13.42 -11.14 -13.61
CA LEU A 239 12.98 -10.05 -14.47
C LEU A 239 12.50 -10.62 -15.81
N PHE A 240 11.29 -10.25 -16.21
CA PHE A 240 10.66 -10.65 -17.46
C PHE A 240 10.38 -9.42 -18.35
N CYS A 241 10.48 -9.61 -19.65
CA CYS A 241 10.02 -8.68 -20.68
C CYS A 241 9.07 -9.41 -21.63
N ASP A 242 7.83 -8.93 -21.75
CA ASP A 242 6.76 -9.57 -22.53
C ASP A 242 6.64 -11.08 -22.21
N ASP A 243 6.64 -11.39 -20.91
CA ASP A 243 6.58 -12.74 -20.34
C ASP A 243 7.76 -13.67 -20.71
N LYS A 244 8.82 -13.14 -21.33
CA LYS A 244 10.09 -13.85 -21.53
C LYS A 244 11.06 -13.49 -20.43
N PHE A 245 11.68 -14.51 -19.81
CA PHE A 245 12.73 -14.30 -18.82
C PHE A 245 13.92 -13.57 -19.44
N VAL A 246 14.36 -12.51 -18.79
CA VAL A 246 15.50 -11.68 -19.20
C VAL A 246 16.72 -12.06 -18.36
N LYS A 247 16.63 -11.87 -17.04
CA LYS A 247 17.71 -12.15 -16.10
C LYS A 247 17.18 -12.25 -14.67
N GLN A 248 18.04 -12.75 -13.79
CA GLN A 248 17.81 -12.71 -12.35
C GLN A 248 18.53 -11.51 -11.74
N VAL A 249 17.85 -10.80 -10.85
CA VAL A 249 18.29 -9.60 -10.15
C VAL A 249 18.54 -9.95 -8.69
N VAL A 250 19.64 -9.47 -8.13
CA VAL A 250 20.02 -9.75 -6.74
C VAL A 250 19.70 -8.54 -5.86
N CYS A 251 18.90 -8.74 -4.84
CA CYS A 251 18.43 -7.68 -3.94
C CYS A 251 19.46 -7.38 -2.84
N LEU A 252 20.56 -6.72 -3.21
CA LEU A 252 21.70 -6.42 -2.32
C LEU A 252 21.80 -4.95 -1.90
N ASP A 253 21.13 -4.05 -2.61
CA ASP A 253 21.32 -2.62 -2.37
C ASP A 253 20.77 -2.24 -0.99
N PRO A 254 21.49 -1.41 -0.22
CA PRO A 254 21.05 -0.99 1.10
C PRO A 254 19.80 -0.10 0.98
N ARG A 255 18.79 -0.39 1.79
CA ARG A 255 17.50 0.34 1.79
C ARG A 255 17.10 0.69 3.22
N ALA A 256 17.33 1.94 3.62
CA ALA A 256 17.06 2.41 4.98
C ALA A 256 15.56 2.40 5.32
N ASP A 257 14.71 2.69 4.33
CA ASP A 257 13.25 2.60 4.40
C ASP A 257 12.79 1.16 4.64
N VAL A 258 13.30 0.20 3.86
CA VAL A 258 13.00 -1.23 4.04
C VAL A 258 13.52 -1.74 5.38
N LYS A 259 14.72 -1.33 5.81
CA LYS A 259 15.27 -1.67 7.11
C LYS A 259 14.41 -1.17 8.27
N LYS A 260 13.88 0.04 8.15
CA LYS A 260 13.03 0.66 9.18
C LYS A 260 11.72 -0.11 9.36
N VAL A 261 11.11 -0.57 8.27
CA VAL A 261 9.80 -1.24 8.29
C VAL A 261 9.93 -2.74 8.58
N TYR A 262 10.87 -3.42 7.92
CA TYR A 262 10.97 -4.88 7.91
C TYR A 262 12.20 -5.43 8.65
N GLY A 263 13.09 -4.56 9.16
CA GLY A 263 14.33 -4.98 9.82
C GLY A 263 15.42 -5.51 8.86
N ILE A 264 15.23 -5.36 7.55
CA ILE A 264 16.11 -5.91 6.51
C ILE A 264 16.96 -4.78 5.91
N GLY A 265 18.27 -4.83 6.19
CA GLY A 265 19.20 -3.77 5.81
C GLY A 265 19.59 -3.73 4.32
N ALA A 266 19.55 -4.88 3.65
CA ALA A 266 19.89 -5.05 2.24
C ALA A 266 18.74 -5.80 1.55
N GLY A 267 18.20 -5.20 0.50
CA GLY A 267 17.02 -5.73 -0.19
C GLY A 267 16.62 -4.92 -1.42
N GLY A 268 17.26 -3.78 -1.68
CA GLY A 268 17.07 -3.02 -2.91
C GLY A 268 17.81 -3.63 -4.08
N PHE A 269 17.47 -3.16 -5.28
CA PHE A 269 18.28 -3.38 -6.48
C PHE A 269 18.13 -2.19 -7.43
N THR A 270 19.15 -2.00 -8.26
CA THR A 270 19.14 -1.16 -9.45
C THR A 270 19.71 -1.97 -10.61
N GLU A 271 18.93 -2.13 -11.67
CA GLU A 271 19.33 -2.93 -12.81
C GLU A 271 19.08 -2.24 -14.14
N HIS A 272 20.01 -2.42 -15.06
CA HIS A 272 19.83 -1.93 -16.43
C HIS A 272 19.29 -3.04 -17.33
N LEU A 273 18.24 -2.72 -18.09
CA LEU A 273 17.67 -3.52 -19.15
C LEU A 273 18.67 -3.61 -20.32
N PRO A 274 18.87 -4.79 -20.91
CA PRO A 274 19.59 -4.96 -22.17
C PRO A 274 19.12 -4.00 -23.28
N VAL A 275 20.03 -3.54 -24.14
CA VAL A 275 19.76 -2.57 -25.22
C VAL A 275 18.72 -3.08 -26.22
N ASP A 276 18.71 -4.38 -26.47
CA ASP A 276 17.81 -5.05 -27.40
C ASP A 276 16.35 -5.08 -26.93
N ILE A 277 16.09 -4.97 -25.63
CA ILE A 277 14.73 -4.86 -25.08
C ILE A 277 14.11 -3.50 -25.42
N VAL A 278 14.97 -2.48 -25.49
CA VAL A 278 14.63 -1.06 -25.49
C VAL A 278 14.21 -0.55 -26.86
N HIS A 279 14.73 -1.13 -27.94
CA HIS A 279 14.46 -0.65 -29.31
C HIS A 279 13.11 -1.12 -29.91
N ALA A 280 12.20 -1.66 -29.11
CA ALA A 280 11.08 -2.46 -29.63
C ALA A 280 9.70 -2.05 -29.10
N GLY A 281 9.39 -0.75 -29.15
CA GLY A 281 8.07 -0.22 -28.80
C GLY A 281 7.71 -0.40 -27.33
N ILE A 282 6.41 -0.39 -27.02
CA ILE A 282 5.93 -0.57 -25.64
C ILE A 282 6.17 -2.01 -25.18
N ARG A 283 6.90 -2.18 -24.08
CA ARG A 283 7.26 -3.49 -23.50
C ARG A 283 6.69 -3.67 -22.10
N LYS A 284 6.17 -4.84 -21.77
CA LYS A 284 5.76 -5.21 -20.40
C LYS A 284 6.96 -5.71 -19.62
N ILE A 285 7.37 -4.99 -18.59
CA ILE A 285 8.41 -5.38 -17.64
C ILE A 285 7.76 -5.93 -16.37
N ASP A 286 8.12 -7.15 -15.99
CA ASP A 286 7.55 -7.82 -14.81
C ASP A 286 8.67 -8.37 -13.92
N LEU A 287 8.50 -8.27 -12.61
CA LEU A 287 9.42 -8.74 -11.58
C LEU A 287 8.70 -9.77 -10.71
N ARG A 288 9.27 -10.96 -10.60
CA ARG A 288 8.69 -12.07 -9.84
C ARG A 288 9.71 -12.69 -8.90
N PHE A 289 9.26 -13.23 -7.79
CA PHE A 289 10.08 -14.13 -6.97
C PHE A 289 10.27 -15.47 -7.69
N ALA A 290 11.23 -16.27 -7.23
CA ALA A 290 11.53 -17.59 -7.80
C ALA A 290 10.36 -18.59 -7.73
N ASP A 291 9.36 -18.34 -6.89
CA ASP A 291 8.11 -19.12 -6.82
C ASP A 291 7.04 -18.66 -7.83
N GLY A 292 7.36 -17.63 -8.64
CA GLY A 292 6.46 -17.05 -9.65
C GLY A 292 5.59 -15.91 -9.15
N THR A 293 5.62 -15.58 -7.85
CA THR A 293 4.80 -14.50 -7.28
C THR A 293 5.32 -13.14 -7.74
N SER A 294 4.47 -12.27 -8.29
CA SER A 294 4.86 -10.91 -8.68
C SER A 294 5.12 -10.02 -7.47
N VAL A 295 6.11 -9.13 -7.59
CA VAL A 295 6.31 -8.06 -6.60
C VAL A 295 5.22 -6.99 -6.73
N SER A 296 5.00 -6.21 -5.67
CA SER A 296 4.03 -5.12 -5.68
C SER A 296 4.38 -4.08 -6.74
N GLY A 297 3.39 -3.54 -7.47
CA GLY A 297 3.64 -2.56 -8.53
C GLY A 297 4.15 -3.15 -9.85
N SER A 298 4.24 -4.47 -9.95
CA SER A 298 4.53 -5.21 -11.18
C SER A 298 3.23 -5.74 -11.80
N PRO A 299 3.10 -5.80 -13.15
CA PRO A 299 4.04 -5.33 -14.16
C PRO A 299 4.00 -3.81 -14.39
N ARG A 300 5.05 -3.28 -15.01
CA ARG A 300 5.09 -1.92 -15.59
C ARG A 300 5.32 -1.96 -17.09
N TYR A 301 5.02 -0.86 -17.78
CA TYR A 301 5.20 -0.75 -19.22
C TYR A 301 6.30 0.25 -19.52
N LEU A 302 7.32 -0.19 -20.25
CA LEU A 302 8.36 0.66 -20.79
C LEU A 302 7.82 1.32 -22.07
N THR A 303 7.77 2.65 -22.11
CA THR A 303 7.32 3.42 -23.28
C THR A 303 8.50 4.12 -23.96
N GLU A 304 8.32 4.57 -25.21
CA GLU A 304 9.34 5.38 -25.92
C GLU A 304 9.73 6.64 -25.14
N LEU A 305 8.78 7.27 -24.45
CA LEU A 305 9.03 8.46 -23.64
C LEU A 305 9.95 8.18 -22.44
N ASP A 306 9.82 7.00 -21.83
CA ASP A 306 10.68 6.61 -20.71
C ASP A 306 12.14 6.50 -21.17
N LEU A 307 12.36 6.04 -22.41
CA LEU A 307 13.68 5.94 -23.05
C LEU A 307 14.30 7.30 -23.31
N GLU A 308 13.51 8.25 -23.80
CA GLU A 308 13.94 9.62 -24.06
C GLU A 308 14.32 10.35 -22.76
N LEU A 309 13.53 10.16 -21.69
CA LEU A 309 13.81 10.76 -20.37
C LEU A 309 15.05 10.16 -19.70
N GLY A 310 15.26 8.85 -19.79
CA GLY A 310 16.46 8.22 -19.25
C GLY A 310 17.75 8.62 -19.97
N GLY A 311 17.67 8.93 -21.27
CA GLY A 311 18.78 9.52 -22.02
C GLY A 311 19.17 10.89 -21.49
N LEU A 312 18.18 11.73 -21.14
CA LEU A 312 18.41 13.05 -20.56
C LEU A 312 18.99 12.97 -19.14
N GLU A 313 18.54 12.06 -18.29
CA GLU A 313 19.12 11.87 -16.95
C GLU A 313 20.59 11.42 -17.01
N TRP A 314 20.92 10.48 -17.89
CA TRP A 314 22.33 10.08 -18.06
C TRP A 314 23.20 11.24 -18.55
N LEU A 315 22.68 12.10 -19.44
CA LEU A 315 23.38 13.29 -19.91
C LEU A 315 23.60 14.35 -18.82
N LEU A 316 22.67 14.43 -17.84
CA LEU A 316 22.72 15.41 -16.75
C LEU A 316 23.60 14.96 -15.57
N PHE A 317 23.79 13.64 -15.41
CA PHE A 317 24.45 13.07 -14.23
C PHE A 317 25.64 12.15 -14.55
N GLY A 318 25.91 11.84 -15.83
CA GLY A 318 27.07 11.09 -16.28
C GLY A 318 28.34 11.95 -16.31
N GLU A 319 29.50 11.35 -16.09
CA GLU A 319 30.78 12.04 -16.31
C GLU A 319 30.95 12.33 -17.81
N PRO A 320 31.23 13.58 -18.23
CA PRO A 320 31.35 13.91 -19.64
C PRO A 320 32.59 13.24 -20.26
N ALA A 321 32.41 12.63 -21.42
CA ALA A 321 33.53 12.16 -22.25
C ALA A 321 34.38 13.35 -22.72
N ALA A 322 35.69 13.18 -22.75
CA ALA A 322 36.66 14.28 -22.78
C ALA A 322 36.84 15.02 -24.14
N ASP A 323 36.08 14.70 -25.19
CA ASP A 323 36.25 15.30 -26.51
C ASP A 323 35.11 16.26 -26.91
N ASN A 324 35.50 17.46 -27.36
CA ASN A 324 34.64 18.64 -27.54
C ASN A 324 33.60 18.55 -28.68
N ASP A 325 33.75 17.62 -29.63
CA ASP A 325 32.87 17.56 -30.81
C ASP A 325 31.56 16.79 -30.54
N ASP A 326 31.57 15.83 -29.60
CA ASP A 326 30.38 15.06 -29.23
C ASP A 326 29.31 15.92 -28.53
N PHE A 327 29.74 16.91 -27.74
CA PHE A 327 28.81 17.78 -27.00
C PHE A 327 27.97 18.70 -27.92
N ALA A 328 28.53 19.12 -29.05
CA ALA A 328 27.83 19.97 -30.02
C ALA A 328 26.79 19.18 -30.84
N ASP A 329 27.08 17.91 -31.12
CA ASP A 329 26.13 16.99 -31.77
C ASP A 329 25.04 16.53 -30.78
N GLU A 330 25.38 16.34 -29.49
CA GLU A 330 24.42 16.06 -28.41
C GLU A 330 23.44 17.22 -28.16
N LEU A 331 23.92 18.48 -28.12
CA LEU A 331 23.05 19.65 -28.04
C LEU A 331 22.15 19.79 -29.28
N ARG A 332 22.63 19.37 -30.46
CA ARG A 332 21.83 19.32 -31.69
C ARG A 332 20.72 18.26 -31.61
N SER A 333 20.98 17.11 -30.99
CA SER A 333 19.96 16.09 -30.73
C SER A 333 18.90 16.58 -29.74
N ILE A 334 19.28 17.29 -28.67
CA ILE A 334 18.32 17.91 -27.74
C ILE A 334 17.43 18.93 -28.46
N ALA A 335 18.00 19.78 -29.32
CA ALA A 335 17.24 20.74 -30.10
C ALA A 335 16.28 20.07 -31.11
N GLN A 336 16.65 18.91 -31.65
CA GLN A 336 15.77 18.12 -32.52
C GLN A 336 14.61 17.48 -31.74
N ILE A 337 14.86 16.94 -30.54
CA ILE A 337 13.83 16.35 -29.68
C ILE A 337 12.80 17.41 -29.24
N LEU A 338 13.26 18.60 -28.85
CA LEU A 338 12.38 19.70 -28.44
C LEU A 338 11.57 20.31 -29.60
N THR A 339 11.92 20.00 -30.86
CA THR A 339 11.25 20.54 -32.05
C THR A 339 10.35 19.53 -32.78
N LEU A 340 10.26 18.29 -32.31
CA LEU A 340 9.37 17.29 -32.90
C LEU A 340 7.89 17.61 -32.58
N PRO A 341 7.00 17.64 -33.59
CA PRO A 341 5.57 17.81 -33.34
C PRO A 341 4.98 16.52 -32.75
N ALA A 342 4.44 16.59 -31.54
CA ALA A 342 3.76 15.47 -30.89
C ALA A 342 2.61 14.93 -31.78
N ARG A 343 2.80 13.75 -32.37
CA ARG A 343 1.71 12.99 -32.98
C ARG A 343 1.11 12.10 -31.89
N ASN A 344 -0.05 12.49 -31.37
CA ASN A 344 -0.98 11.70 -30.53
C ASN A 344 -0.95 11.87 -28.99
N ALA A 345 -0.44 12.96 -28.42
CA ALA A 345 -0.62 13.28 -26.99
C ALA A 345 -1.60 14.46 -26.78
N ASP A 346 -2.31 14.47 -25.64
CA ASP A 346 -3.16 15.60 -25.22
C ASP A 346 -2.32 16.90 -25.16
N PRO A 347 -2.61 17.91 -26.00
CA PRO A 347 -1.78 19.09 -26.16
C PRO A 347 -1.57 19.90 -24.88
N LYS A 348 -2.47 19.78 -23.88
CA LYS A 348 -2.39 20.57 -22.64
C LYS A 348 -1.41 19.98 -21.64
N PHE A 349 -1.33 18.66 -21.54
CA PHE A 349 -0.46 17.96 -20.58
C PHE A 349 1.01 17.95 -21.04
N TYR A 350 1.22 17.81 -22.36
CA TYR A 350 2.55 17.86 -22.97
C TYR A 350 3.21 19.24 -22.81
N ARG A 351 2.43 20.32 -23.01
CA ARG A 351 2.93 21.71 -22.94
C ARG A 351 3.43 22.12 -21.57
N PHE A 352 2.76 21.71 -20.48
CA PHE A 352 3.14 22.19 -19.14
C PHE A 352 4.47 21.56 -18.67
N ARG A 353 4.63 20.24 -18.90
CA ARG A 353 5.84 19.50 -18.51
C ARG A 353 7.09 19.90 -19.31
N THR A 354 6.98 20.09 -20.63
CA THR A 354 8.13 20.52 -21.45
C THR A 354 8.63 21.90 -21.06
N THR A 355 7.74 22.77 -20.60
CA THR A 355 8.09 24.14 -20.21
C THR A 355 8.78 24.14 -18.83
N GLU A 356 8.29 23.37 -17.85
CA GLU A 356 8.98 23.20 -16.55
C GLU A 356 10.36 22.53 -16.69
N LEU A 357 10.46 21.46 -17.49
CA LEU A 357 11.74 20.80 -17.76
C LEU A 357 12.74 21.72 -18.48
N ALA A 358 12.26 22.52 -19.43
CA ALA A 358 13.11 23.52 -20.10
C ALA A 358 13.60 24.59 -19.10
N TYR A 359 12.76 25.04 -18.17
CA TYR A 359 13.15 26.03 -17.16
C TYR A 359 14.11 25.45 -16.11
N GLU A 360 13.92 24.21 -15.69
CA GLU A 360 14.82 23.54 -14.75
C GLU A 360 16.19 23.26 -15.39
N LEU A 361 16.20 22.89 -16.67
CA LEU A 361 17.41 22.74 -17.49
C LEU A 361 18.16 24.09 -17.62
N ILE A 362 17.45 25.18 -17.91
CA ILE A 362 18.03 26.53 -17.99
C ILE A 362 18.66 26.95 -16.66
N ALA A 363 17.94 26.76 -15.53
CA ALA A 363 18.44 27.14 -14.21
C ALA A 363 19.71 26.39 -13.80
N ARG A 364 19.84 25.12 -14.21
CA ARG A 364 21.00 24.28 -13.91
C ARG A 364 22.19 24.52 -14.85
N ILE A 365 21.94 24.81 -16.14
CA ILE A 365 22.98 25.24 -17.10
C ILE A 365 23.60 26.57 -16.64
N ILE A 366 22.79 27.50 -16.12
CA ILE A 366 23.27 28.78 -15.55
C ILE A 366 24.25 28.56 -14.38
N PHE A 367 24.04 27.50 -13.59
CA PHE A 367 24.86 27.21 -12.41
C PHE A 367 26.15 26.45 -12.72
N ALA A 368 26.21 25.73 -13.85
CA ALA A 368 27.27 24.77 -14.15
C ALA A 368 28.39 25.31 -15.07
N PHE A 369 28.18 26.42 -15.79
CA PHE A 369 29.08 26.89 -16.85
C PHE A 369 29.63 28.31 -16.65
N SER A 370 30.78 28.61 -17.27
CA SER A 370 31.34 29.97 -17.29
C SER A 370 30.37 30.95 -17.98
N ALA A 371 30.39 32.21 -17.56
CA ALA A 371 29.42 33.25 -17.95
C ALA A 371 29.21 33.37 -19.48
N GLU A 372 30.27 33.14 -20.27
CA GLU A 372 30.25 33.26 -21.73
C GLU A 372 29.55 32.08 -22.44
N ARG A 373 29.65 30.86 -21.88
CA ARG A 373 28.97 29.66 -22.41
C ARG A 373 27.52 29.60 -21.95
N ALA A 374 27.26 30.03 -20.72
CA ALA A 374 25.90 30.20 -20.22
C ALA A 374 25.13 31.20 -21.09
N ALA A 375 25.74 32.32 -21.49
CA ALA A 375 25.10 33.33 -22.33
C ALA A 375 24.64 32.78 -23.70
N HIS A 376 25.48 32.00 -24.39
CA HIS A 376 25.10 31.40 -25.67
C HIS A 376 23.94 30.39 -25.54
N ALA A 377 23.97 29.54 -24.52
CA ALA A 377 22.92 28.55 -24.28
C ALA A 377 21.59 29.22 -23.93
N ILE A 378 21.63 30.25 -23.07
CA ILE A 378 20.46 31.02 -22.65
C ILE A 378 19.83 31.76 -23.83
N VAL A 379 20.64 32.42 -24.67
CA VAL A 379 20.16 33.13 -25.86
C VAL A 379 19.54 32.15 -26.86
N THR A 380 20.16 30.99 -27.08
CA THR A 380 19.64 29.96 -28.00
C THR A 380 18.31 29.38 -27.52
N LEU A 381 18.18 29.09 -26.22
CA LEU A 381 16.96 28.56 -25.62
C LEU A 381 15.84 29.62 -25.53
N ALA A 382 16.18 30.88 -25.26
CA ALA A 382 15.26 32.01 -25.31
C ALA A 382 14.72 32.22 -26.73
N LEU A 383 15.58 32.13 -27.75
CA LEU A 383 15.18 32.21 -29.16
C LEU A 383 14.29 31.04 -29.58
N LEU A 384 14.56 29.82 -29.10
CA LEU A 384 13.68 28.66 -29.32
C LEU A 384 12.30 28.84 -28.68
N GLY A 385 12.24 29.42 -27.47
CA GLY A 385 10.99 29.81 -26.81
C GLY A 385 10.19 30.84 -27.63
N VAL A 386 10.85 31.90 -28.10
CA VAL A 386 10.24 32.93 -28.96
C VAL A 386 9.79 32.37 -30.31
N HIS A 387 10.57 31.47 -30.92
CA HIS A 387 10.21 30.84 -32.20
C HIS A 387 8.98 29.93 -32.10
N SER A 388 8.66 29.47 -30.88
CA SER A 388 7.50 28.64 -30.59
C SER A 388 6.22 29.45 -30.35
N CYS A 389 6.32 30.77 -30.13
CA CYS A 389 5.17 31.66 -29.94
C CYS A 389 4.41 31.85 -31.26
N ARG A 390 3.08 31.68 -31.25
CA ARG A 390 2.23 31.89 -32.44
C ARG A 390 1.44 33.19 -32.41
N GLY A 391 1.54 33.98 -31.34
CA GLY A 391 0.85 35.26 -31.20
C GLY A 391 1.30 36.05 -29.97
N ALA A 392 0.72 37.24 -29.78
CA ALA A 392 1.11 38.17 -28.72
C ALA A 392 0.87 37.63 -27.30
N GLU A 393 -0.15 36.79 -27.10
CA GLU A 393 -0.46 36.18 -25.80
C GLU A 393 0.61 35.17 -25.36
N ASP A 394 1.11 34.34 -26.29
CA ASP A 394 2.21 33.40 -26.02
C ASP A 394 3.51 34.15 -25.67
N PHE A 395 3.73 35.31 -26.30
CA PHE A 395 4.92 36.12 -26.07
C PHE A 395 4.93 36.79 -24.69
N GLN A 396 3.76 37.18 -24.16
CA GLN A 396 3.63 37.75 -22.80
C GLN A 396 4.08 36.77 -21.70
N VAL A 397 4.03 35.46 -21.96
CA VAL A 397 4.52 34.43 -21.04
C VAL A 397 6.06 34.36 -21.03
N VAL A 398 6.69 34.60 -22.19
CA VAL A 398 8.15 34.52 -22.37
C VAL A 398 8.85 35.84 -22.01
N LEU A 399 8.15 36.97 -22.17
CA LEU A 399 8.66 38.33 -21.99
C LEU A 399 9.34 38.60 -20.63
N PRO A 400 8.81 38.14 -19.47
CA PRO A 400 9.46 38.38 -18.17
C PRO A 400 10.82 37.69 -18.01
N VAL A 401 11.05 36.60 -18.76
CA VAL A 401 12.32 35.87 -18.75
C VAL A 401 13.35 36.60 -19.61
N LEU A 402 12.95 37.07 -20.80
CA LEU A 402 13.79 37.88 -21.68
C LEU A 402 14.23 39.19 -21.00
N GLN A 403 13.34 39.82 -20.23
CA GLN A 403 13.62 41.04 -19.48
C GLN A 403 14.61 40.86 -18.32
N ARG A 404 14.87 39.61 -17.89
CA ARG A 404 15.83 39.31 -16.82
C ARG A 404 17.21 38.94 -17.36
N LEU A 405 17.40 38.92 -18.68
CA LEU A 405 18.69 38.67 -19.30
C LEU A 405 19.62 39.88 -19.11
N PRO A 406 20.92 39.67 -18.80
CA PRO A 406 21.88 40.77 -18.72
C PRO A 406 22.04 41.49 -20.08
N PRO A 407 22.36 42.80 -20.10
CA PRO A 407 22.64 43.51 -21.34
C PRO A 407 23.95 43.02 -21.97
N PHE A 408 23.89 42.50 -23.19
CA PHE A 408 25.08 42.05 -23.93
C PHE A 408 25.18 42.78 -25.29
N ALA A 409 26.05 43.78 -25.36
CA ALA A 409 26.18 44.67 -26.52
C ALA A 409 26.80 44.07 -27.79
N PRO A 410 27.72 43.07 -27.80
CA PRO A 410 28.43 42.74 -29.04
C PRO A 410 27.75 41.69 -29.93
N LEU A 411 26.66 41.04 -29.48
CA LEU A 411 25.99 39.96 -30.25
C LEU A 411 24.92 40.45 -31.23
N GLY A 412 24.48 41.72 -31.13
CA GLY A 412 23.39 42.27 -31.94
C GLY A 412 23.69 42.33 -33.44
N LEU A 413 24.94 42.57 -33.85
CA LEU A 413 25.30 42.76 -35.26
C LEU A 413 25.35 41.44 -36.06
N GLY A 414 25.78 40.33 -35.46
CA GLY A 414 25.82 39.03 -36.12
C GLY A 414 24.43 38.41 -36.36
N LEU A 415 23.46 38.75 -35.51
CA LEU A 415 22.09 38.25 -35.58
C LEU A 415 21.26 38.92 -36.68
N ILE A 416 21.50 40.21 -36.97
CA ILE A 416 20.82 40.95 -38.03
C ILE A 416 21.20 40.41 -39.42
N ASP A 417 22.47 40.05 -39.63
CA ASP A 417 22.93 39.46 -40.90
C ASP A 417 22.40 38.03 -41.13
N LEU A 418 22.19 37.26 -40.07
CA LEU A 418 21.64 35.89 -40.15
C LEU A 418 20.14 35.89 -40.50
N GLU A 419 19.40 36.88 -39.99
CA GLU A 419 17.98 37.09 -40.32
C GLU A 419 17.80 37.61 -41.74
N ARG A 420 18.75 38.38 -42.30
CA ARG A 420 18.74 38.90 -43.69
C ARG A 420 18.40 37.83 -44.74
N GLN A 421 18.74 36.57 -44.47
CA GLN A 421 18.53 35.42 -45.36
C GLN A 421 17.14 34.75 -45.29
N ARG A 422 16.26 35.06 -44.32
CA ARG A 422 14.97 34.34 -44.10
C ARG A 422 13.72 35.23 -44.13
N ARG A 423 12.75 34.89 -45.00
CA ARG A 423 11.55 35.70 -45.31
C ARG A 423 10.39 35.61 -44.29
N ARG A 424 10.55 36.07 -43.04
CA ARG A 424 9.40 36.25 -42.11
C ARG A 424 9.45 37.59 -41.34
N PRO A 425 8.62 38.59 -41.70
CA PRO A 425 8.77 39.97 -41.23
C PRO A 425 8.35 40.21 -39.77
N LEU A 426 7.41 39.44 -39.23
CA LEU A 426 6.86 39.68 -37.88
C LEU A 426 7.87 39.37 -36.75
N ASN A 427 8.65 38.30 -36.92
CA ASN A 427 9.64 37.85 -35.92
C ASN A 427 10.88 38.77 -35.91
N ARG A 428 11.24 39.32 -37.08
CA ARG A 428 12.30 40.33 -37.22
C ARG A 428 12.02 41.57 -36.37
N LEU A 429 10.80 42.10 -36.46
CA LEU A 429 10.43 43.37 -35.84
C LEU A 429 10.27 43.26 -34.32
N MET A 430 9.75 42.14 -33.81
CA MET A 430 9.68 41.91 -32.36
C MET A 430 11.07 41.71 -31.74
N LEU A 431 11.95 40.97 -32.40
CA LEU A 431 13.32 40.78 -31.93
C LEU A 431 14.11 42.11 -31.98
N ALA A 432 13.92 42.89 -33.04
CA ALA A 432 14.53 44.22 -33.17
C ALA A 432 14.03 45.21 -32.11
N GLY A 433 12.73 45.17 -31.73
CA GLY A 433 12.19 45.99 -30.64
C GLY A 433 12.77 45.65 -29.25
N VAL A 434 13.00 44.36 -28.98
CA VAL A 434 13.66 43.90 -27.73
C VAL A 434 15.14 44.31 -27.72
N LEU A 435 15.83 44.17 -28.85
CA LEU A 435 17.24 44.57 -28.99
C LEU A 435 17.42 46.09 -28.91
N LEU A 436 16.49 46.88 -29.47
CA LEU A 436 16.44 48.34 -29.34
C LEU A 436 16.33 48.78 -27.88
N ALA A 437 15.43 48.16 -27.11
CA ALA A 437 15.19 48.52 -25.72
C ALA A 437 16.40 48.27 -24.80
N GLN A 438 17.39 47.50 -25.26
CA GLN A 438 18.60 47.13 -24.52
C GLN A 438 19.91 47.67 -25.12
N SER A 439 19.86 48.37 -26.27
CA SER A 439 21.06 48.89 -26.95
C SER A 439 21.30 50.36 -26.63
N GLU A 440 22.53 50.69 -26.22
CA GLU A 440 23.02 52.08 -26.12
C GLU A 440 23.78 52.53 -27.39
N ASP A 441 23.96 51.63 -28.38
CA ASP A 441 24.69 51.93 -29.62
C ASP A 441 23.78 52.60 -30.66
N GLN A 442 24.08 53.86 -30.97
CA GLN A 442 23.35 54.67 -31.95
C GLN A 442 23.32 54.04 -33.35
N LYS A 443 24.38 53.34 -33.77
CA LYS A 443 24.39 52.69 -35.10
C LYS A 443 23.41 51.53 -35.18
N ALA A 444 23.25 50.77 -34.09
CA ALA A 444 22.26 49.70 -34.05
C ALA A 444 20.84 50.27 -34.06
N ILE A 445 20.62 51.39 -33.38
CA ILE A 445 19.35 52.12 -33.39
C ILE A 445 19.01 52.59 -34.81
N ASP A 446 19.96 53.21 -35.51
CA ASP A 446 19.75 53.74 -36.87
C ASP A 446 19.40 52.63 -37.88
N ILE A 447 20.09 51.48 -37.83
CA ILE A 447 19.82 50.32 -38.72
C ILE A 447 18.41 49.76 -38.49
N ILE A 448 17.97 49.71 -37.23
CA ILE A 448 16.66 49.19 -36.88
C ILE A 448 15.55 50.17 -37.29
N PHE A 449 15.81 51.48 -37.22
CA PHE A 449 14.92 52.52 -37.73
C PHE A 449 14.71 52.40 -39.25
N GLU A 450 15.78 52.20 -40.03
CA GLU A 450 15.65 51.96 -41.48
C GLU A 450 14.77 50.75 -41.77
N HIS A 451 14.95 49.65 -41.05
CA HIS A 451 14.14 48.43 -41.23
C HIS A 451 12.67 48.62 -40.83
N PHE A 452 12.40 49.50 -39.88
CA PHE A 452 11.03 49.83 -39.45
C PHE A 452 10.28 50.62 -40.53
N LEU A 453 10.95 51.54 -41.20
CA LEU A 453 10.37 52.37 -42.27
C LEU A 453 10.05 51.58 -43.55
N GLU A 454 10.73 50.45 -43.78
CA GLU A 454 10.50 49.57 -44.93
C GLU A 454 9.35 48.56 -44.73
N ALA A 455 8.68 48.54 -43.57
CA ALA A 455 7.61 47.57 -43.29
C ALA A 455 6.31 47.88 -44.08
N PRO A 456 5.61 46.86 -44.64
CA PRO A 456 4.37 47.09 -45.41
C PRO A 456 3.22 47.69 -44.57
N GLU A 457 2.42 48.56 -45.18
CA GLU A 457 1.26 49.21 -44.55
C GLU A 457 0.27 48.19 -43.95
N GLY A 458 -0.08 48.40 -42.66
CA GLY A 458 -1.05 47.59 -41.91
C GLY A 458 -0.46 46.69 -40.82
N GLN A 459 0.84 46.35 -40.87
CA GLN A 459 1.53 45.62 -39.78
C GLN A 459 2.35 46.54 -38.86
N SER A 460 2.62 47.77 -39.29
CA SER A 460 3.48 48.73 -38.60
C SER A 460 2.89 49.30 -37.31
N ASP A 461 1.56 49.42 -37.19
CA ASP A 461 0.98 50.33 -36.17
C ASP A 461 0.95 49.70 -34.77
N GLY A 462 0.61 48.42 -34.68
CA GLY A 462 0.68 47.68 -33.43
C GLY A 462 2.12 47.55 -32.93
N ILE A 463 3.08 47.44 -33.85
CA ILE A 463 4.50 47.26 -33.55
C ILE A 463 5.15 48.61 -33.20
N ALA A 464 4.82 49.70 -33.90
CA ALA A 464 5.26 51.06 -33.58
C ALA A 464 4.90 51.39 -32.13
N LYS A 465 3.65 51.09 -31.77
CA LYS A 465 3.11 51.38 -30.45
C LYS A 465 3.77 50.53 -29.36
N LEU A 466 3.96 49.23 -29.60
CA LEU A 466 4.60 48.33 -28.63
C LEU A 466 6.08 48.69 -28.43
N SER A 467 6.81 48.97 -29.52
CA SER A 467 8.22 49.37 -29.48
C SER A 467 8.40 50.74 -28.81
N ALA A 468 7.52 51.71 -29.09
CA ALA A 468 7.53 53.00 -28.41
C ALA A 468 7.24 52.87 -26.91
N GLU A 469 6.28 52.03 -26.51
CA GLU A 469 6.01 51.76 -25.10
C GLU A 469 7.20 51.11 -24.39
N MET A 470 7.91 50.20 -25.06
CA MET A 470 9.13 49.58 -24.52
C MET A 470 10.28 50.58 -24.37
N LEU A 471 10.51 51.44 -25.37
CA LEU A 471 11.53 52.50 -25.34
C LEU A 471 11.26 53.57 -24.28
N ILE A 472 9.99 53.92 -24.06
CA ILE A 472 9.59 54.84 -22.98
C ILE A 472 9.91 54.21 -21.61
N ARG A 473 9.62 52.91 -21.44
CA ARG A 473 9.88 52.20 -20.18
C ARG A 473 11.37 51.99 -19.89
N SER A 474 12.22 51.94 -20.91
CA SER A 474 13.68 51.89 -20.74
C SER A 474 14.33 53.27 -20.57
N GLY A 475 13.55 54.35 -20.51
CA GLY A 475 14.04 55.72 -20.32
C GLY A 475 14.51 56.42 -21.59
N GLN A 476 14.36 55.80 -22.76
CA GLN A 476 14.71 56.37 -24.08
C GLN A 476 13.52 57.09 -24.73
N GLY A 477 12.85 57.96 -23.98
CA GLY A 477 11.62 58.65 -24.41
C GLY A 477 11.78 59.50 -25.68
N ASN A 478 12.97 60.05 -25.93
CA ASN A 478 13.24 60.84 -27.13
C ASN A 478 13.25 59.98 -28.40
N VAL A 479 13.85 58.79 -28.34
CA VAL A 479 13.89 57.83 -29.47
C VAL A 479 12.48 57.29 -29.74
N ALA A 480 11.70 57.03 -28.70
CA ALA A 480 10.29 56.64 -28.83
C ALA A 480 9.45 57.73 -29.52
N ALA A 481 9.69 59.00 -29.17
CA ALA A 481 9.01 60.14 -29.79
C ALA A 481 9.39 60.29 -31.27
N GLU A 482 10.67 60.11 -31.62
CA GLU A 482 11.15 60.12 -33.01
C GLU A 482 10.56 58.96 -33.82
N LEU A 483 10.47 57.75 -33.25
CA LEU A 483 9.85 56.59 -33.90
C LEU A 483 8.37 56.84 -34.21
N LEU A 484 7.63 57.40 -33.25
CA LEU A 484 6.21 57.72 -33.42
C LEU A 484 6.00 58.88 -34.40
N MET A 485 6.87 59.89 -34.39
CA MET A 485 6.80 61.01 -35.34
C MET A 485 7.14 60.58 -36.77
N ALA A 486 8.18 59.75 -36.96
CA ALA A 486 8.51 59.19 -38.26
C ALA A 486 7.33 58.38 -38.84
N LYS A 487 6.58 57.68 -37.98
CA LYS A 487 5.39 56.95 -38.38
C LYS A 487 4.16 57.82 -38.64
N LEU A 488 4.02 58.96 -37.97
CA LEU A 488 2.95 59.94 -38.24
C LEU A 488 3.17 60.71 -39.56
N ILE A 489 4.41 60.81 -40.02
CA ILE A 489 4.79 61.47 -41.28
C ILE A 489 4.59 60.54 -42.49
N GLN A 490 4.82 59.23 -42.31
CA GLN A 490 4.41 58.18 -43.25
C GLN A 490 2.89 58.04 -43.30
#